data_AF-A0A7S2JUB6-F1
#
_entry.id   AF-A0A7S2JUB6-F1
#
_cell.length_a   1.000
_cell.length_b   1.000
_cell.length_c   1.000
_cell.angle_alpha   90.00
_cell.angle_beta   90.00
_cell.angle_gamma   90.00
#
_symmetry.space_group_name_H-M   'P 1'
#
loop_
_entity.id
_entity.type
_entity.pdbx_description
1 polymer ?
#
loop_
_entity_poly.entity_id
_entity_poly.type
_entity_poly.pdbx_seq_one_letter_code
_entity_poly.pdbx_strand_id
1 'polypeptide(L)'
;FIGSMRVQALALAAETGGTVDIVLLMPPKDAQSMGPRHKDWLRRYDVRVVEIPWVIPPKLKWWPKGWWPGKGDGWCGPQDLMRLHVLGLEEYDAVAFYDQDVEFQGDAGVVLKCAATGRFLSASGGVGEPLNVGFFAARPDRRLLLASEIFAENVSFSEKTGWARSSFAPAGGYFVGAECGQGYLHTLFYQKKSKKAQQALDAAGLLDAAGNFKVEAVQLDRCIWNYQTGHECPARFDCE
;
A
#
# COMPACT_ATOMS: atom_id res chain seq x y z
N PHE A 1 10.42 -11.81 -11.95
CA PHE A 1 9.32 -10.97 -11.42
C PHE A 1 8.48 -10.29 -12.50
N ILE A 2 8.93 -9.19 -13.13
CA ILE A 2 8.08 -8.40 -14.07
C ILE A 2 7.55 -9.17 -15.29
N GLY A 3 8.26 -10.21 -15.74
CA GLY A 3 7.73 -11.12 -16.76
C GLY A 3 6.50 -11.91 -16.31
N SER A 4 6.46 -12.33 -15.04
CA SER A 4 5.28 -13.00 -14.46
C SER A 4 4.08 -12.04 -14.38
N MET A 5 4.32 -10.79 -13.93
CA MET A 5 3.30 -9.72 -13.96
C MET A 5 2.69 -9.56 -15.36
N ARG A 6 3.52 -9.54 -16.40
CA ARG A 6 3.04 -9.37 -17.77
C ARG A 6 2.21 -10.55 -18.26
N VAL A 7 2.60 -11.79 -17.91
CA VAL A 7 1.81 -12.98 -18.24
C VAL A 7 0.44 -12.92 -17.56
N GLN A 8 0.39 -12.56 -16.27
CA GLN A 8 -0.89 -12.42 -15.55
C GLN A 8 -1.75 -11.28 -16.09
N ALA A 9 -1.15 -10.13 -16.40
CA ALA A 9 -1.87 -9.00 -16.99
C ALA A 9 -2.54 -9.38 -18.32
N LEU A 10 -1.82 -10.09 -19.19
CA LEU A 10 -2.36 -10.62 -20.45
C LEU A 10 -3.49 -11.62 -20.23
N ALA A 11 -3.33 -12.56 -19.29
CA ALA A 11 -4.37 -13.55 -18.97
C ALA A 11 -5.64 -12.89 -18.44
N LEU A 12 -5.49 -11.94 -17.50
CA LEU A 12 -6.62 -11.22 -16.91
C LEU A 12 -7.31 -10.29 -17.92
N ALA A 13 -6.55 -9.61 -18.79
CA ALA A 13 -7.11 -8.82 -19.88
C ALA A 13 -7.94 -9.68 -20.84
N ALA A 14 -7.44 -10.88 -21.19
CA ALA A 14 -8.17 -11.82 -22.04
C ALA A 14 -9.45 -12.36 -21.37
N GLU A 15 -9.41 -12.64 -20.06
CA GLU A 15 -10.57 -13.13 -19.30
C GLU A 15 -11.66 -12.06 -19.13
N THR A 16 -11.26 -10.82 -18.80
CA THR A 16 -12.19 -9.74 -18.45
C THR A 16 -12.64 -8.91 -19.65
N GLY A 17 -11.91 -8.97 -20.77
CA GLY A 17 -12.08 -8.05 -21.89
C GLY A 17 -11.64 -6.61 -21.57
N GLY A 18 -11.03 -6.38 -20.40
CA GLY A 18 -10.56 -5.08 -19.93
C GLY A 18 -9.09 -4.80 -20.24
N THR A 19 -8.61 -3.65 -19.79
CA THR A 19 -7.17 -3.29 -19.83
C THR A 19 -6.53 -3.60 -18.48
N VAL A 20 -5.33 -4.19 -18.50
CA VAL A 20 -4.55 -4.47 -17.29
C VAL A 20 -3.15 -3.92 -17.47
N ASP A 21 -2.84 -2.85 -16.76
CA ASP A 21 -1.56 -2.17 -16.83
C ASP A 21 -0.62 -2.62 -15.70
N ILE A 22 0.68 -2.69 -16.01
CA ILE A 22 1.73 -2.76 -14.99
C ILE A 22 2.18 -1.32 -14.73
N VAL A 23 1.91 -0.81 -13.54
CA VAL A 23 2.23 0.58 -13.17
C VAL A 23 3.46 0.63 -12.28
N LEU A 24 4.41 1.51 -12.62
CA LEU A 24 5.56 1.85 -11.80
C LEU A 24 5.41 3.29 -11.31
N LEU A 25 5.21 3.47 -9.99
CA LEU A 25 5.22 4.78 -9.36
C LEU A 25 6.66 5.28 -9.22
N MET A 26 6.94 6.51 -9.63
CA MET A 26 8.29 7.06 -9.58
C MET A 26 8.31 8.57 -9.39
N PRO A 27 9.23 9.15 -8.59
CA PRO A 27 9.41 10.60 -8.57
C PRO A 27 9.88 11.14 -9.93
N PRO A 28 9.49 12.36 -10.34
CA PRO A 28 9.88 12.94 -11.63
C PRO A 28 11.41 12.96 -11.86
N LYS A 29 12.18 13.26 -10.82
CA LYS A 29 13.65 13.26 -10.88
C LYS A 29 14.21 11.90 -11.26
N ASP A 30 13.65 10.83 -10.70
CA ASP A 30 14.11 9.47 -10.94
C ASP A 30 13.68 9.00 -12.34
N ALA A 31 12.45 9.34 -12.75
CA ALA A 31 11.93 9.04 -14.09
C ALA A 31 12.79 9.67 -15.20
N GLN A 32 13.23 10.92 -14.99
CA GLN A 32 14.13 11.62 -15.91
C GLN A 32 15.53 11.00 -15.96
N SER A 33 15.99 10.40 -14.85
CA SER A 33 17.33 9.80 -14.74
C SER A 33 17.43 8.37 -15.29
N MET A 34 16.34 7.79 -15.79
CA MET A 34 16.34 6.41 -16.30
C MET A 34 17.29 6.22 -17.48
N GLY A 35 18.29 5.35 -17.29
CA GLY A 35 19.21 4.92 -18.34
C GLY A 35 18.53 4.10 -19.45
N PRO A 36 19.23 3.88 -20.58
CA PRO A 36 18.68 3.15 -21.74
C PRO A 36 18.16 1.75 -21.40
N ARG A 37 18.87 1.02 -20.52
CA ARG A 37 18.45 -0.31 -20.09
C ARG A 37 17.12 -0.28 -19.33
N HIS A 38 16.90 0.68 -18.43
CA HIS A 38 15.63 0.78 -17.71
C HIS A 38 14.47 1.05 -18.68
N LYS A 39 14.65 2.00 -19.61
CA LYS A 39 13.64 2.33 -20.64
C LYS A 39 13.34 1.15 -21.55
N ASP A 40 14.35 0.34 -21.88
CA ASP A 40 14.16 -0.87 -22.66
C ASP A 40 13.29 -1.90 -21.93
N TRP A 41 13.53 -2.10 -20.63
CA TRP A 41 12.71 -2.98 -19.79
C TRP A 41 11.27 -2.49 -19.67
N LEU A 42 11.06 -1.19 -19.45
CA LEU A 42 9.71 -0.63 -19.40
C LEU A 42 8.94 -0.88 -20.70
N ARG A 43 9.57 -0.67 -21.87
CA ARG A 43 8.94 -0.96 -23.17
C ARG A 43 8.69 -2.44 -23.38
N ARG A 44 9.66 -3.30 -23.03
CA ARG A 44 9.55 -4.75 -23.23
C ARG A 44 8.41 -5.38 -22.44
N TYR A 45 8.15 -4.88 -21.24
CA TYR A 45 7.10 -5.40 -20.35
C TYR A 45 5.86 -4.52 -20.31
N ASP A 46 5.79 -3.50 -21.15
CA ASP A 46 4.63 -2.59 -21.26
C ASP A 46 4.27 -1.95 -19.91
N VAL A 47 5.30 -1.43 -19.24
CA VAL A 47 5.20 -0.82 -17.92
C VAL A 47 4.93 0.66 -18.07
N ARG A 48 3.82 1.12 -17.52
CA ARG A 48 3.46 2.53 -17.46
C ARG A 48 4.13 3.18 -16.25
N VAL A 49 4.93 4.22 -16.49
CA VAL A 49 5.47 5.04 -15.40
C VAL A 49 4.44 6.11 -15.04
N VAL A 50 4.09 6.16 -13.76
CA VAL A 50 3.28 7.23 -13.18
C VAL A 50 4.17 8.08 -12.30
N GLU A 51 4.37 9.33 -12.72
CA GLU A 51 5.13 10.30 -11.95
C GLU A 51 4.34 10.76 -10.74
N ILE A 52 4.93 10.62 -9.55
CA ILE A 52 4.28 10.98 -8.28
C ILE A 52 4.80 12.33 -7.75
N PRO A 53 3.93 13.24 -7.30
CA PRO A 53 4.33 14.61 -6.92
C PRO A 53 5.15 14.64 -5.62
N TRP A 54 5.08 13.60 -4.81
CA TRP A 54 5.79 13.51 -3.55
C TRP A 54 6.07 12.06 -3.17
N VAL A 55 7.19 11.82 -2.48
CA VAL A 55 7.48 10.54 -1.80
C VAL A 55 6.99 10.54 -0.34
N ILE A 56 6.90 11.74 0.25
CA ILE A 56 6.32 11.98 1.57
C ILE A 56 5.15 12.96 1.43
N PRO A 57 4.04 12.76 2.15
CA PRO A 57 3.03 13.81 2.25
C PRO A 57 3.69 15.13 2.67
N PRO A 58 3.51 16.23 1.91
CA PRO A 58 4.32 17.44 2.04
C PRO A 58 4.19 18.14 3.41
N LYS A 59 3.13 17.82 4.16
CA LYS A 59 2.84 18.38 5.48
C LYS A 59 3.02 17.38 6.63
N LEU A 60 3.69 16.25 6.39
CA LEU A 60 3.95 15.26 7.43
C LEU A 60 4.78 15.88 8.57
N LYS A 61 4.27 15.78 9.80
CA LYS A 61 4.88 16.41 11.00
C LYS A 61 5.90 15.54 11.72
N TRP A 62 6.20 14.36 11.20
CA TRP A 62 7.07 13.39 11.86
C TRP A 62 7.98 12.69 10.85
N TRP A 63 9.17 12.35 11.32
CA TRP A 63 10.16 11.59 10.56
C TRP A 63 10.72 10.45 11.43
N PRO A 64 10.77 9.21 10.91
CA PRO A 64 11.53 8.10 11.48
C PRO A 64 12.97 8.46 11.77
N LYS A 65 13.54 7.78 12.75
CA LYS A 65 14.94 7.94 13.11
C LYS A 65 15.83 7.54 11.93
N GLY A 66 16.74 8.44 11.54
CA GLY A 66 17.64 8.21 10.41
C GLY A 66 17.06 8.59 9.05
N TRP A 67 15.85 9.16 9.02
CA TRP A 67 15.20 9.60 7.79
C TRP A 67 14.75 11.07 7.87
N TRP A 68 15.00 11.82 6.80
CA TRP A 68 14.51 13.18 6.55
C TRP A 68 14.73 13.51 5.05
N PRO A 69 14.15 14.60 4.49
CA PRO A 69 14.37 14.94 3.09
C PRO A 69 15.85 15.02 2.72
N GLY A 70 16.31 14.11 1.84
CA GLY A 70 17.70 14.01 1.40
C GLY A 70 18.58 12.97 2.13
N LYS A 71 18.06 12.21 3.10
CA LYS A 71 18.78 11.12 3.77
C LYS A 71 17.87 9.90 3.97
N GLY A 72 18.35 8.71 3.61
CA GLY A 72 17.56 7.46 3.58
C GLY A 72 18.25 6.27 4.26
N ASP A 73 18.69 6.44 5.51
CA ASP A 73 19.48 5.41 6.22
C ASP A 73 18.63 4.58 7.21
N GLY A 74 17.30 4.70 7.15
CA GLY A 74 16.35 4.05 8.05
C GLY A 74 15.64 2.84 7.42
N TRP A 75 15.01 2.02 8.26
CA TRP A 75 14.19 0.89 7.82
C TRP A 75 12.94 1.36 7.05
N CYS A 76 12.26 2.40 7.57
CA CYS A 76 11.19 3.06 6.84
C CYS A 76 11.79 4.04 5.84
N GLY A 77 11.78 3.67 4.56
CA GLY A 77 12.30 4.51 3.49
C GLY A 77 11.31 5.59 3.06
N PRO A 78 11.77 6.59 2.29
CA PRO A 78 10.88 7.58 1.64
C PRO A 78 9.83 6.95 0.73
N GLN A 79 10.02 5.69 0.35
CA GLN A 79 9.12 4.94 -0.51
C GLN A 79 7.86 4.47 0.25
N ASP A 80 7.89 4.43 1.58
CA ASP A 80 6.80 3.81 2.36
C ASP A 80 5.47 4.53 2.29
N LEU A 81 5.48 5.86 2.15
CA LEU A 81 4.25 6.63 1.96
C LEU A 81 3.99 6.97 0.50
N MET A 82 4.98 6.83 -0.39
CA MET A 82 4.81 7.08 -1.81
C MET A 82 3.80 6.10 -2.45
N ARG A 83 3.70 4.88 -1.92
CA ARG A 83 2.69 3.89 -2.33
C ARG A 83 1.24 4.36 -2.13
N LEU A 84 1.00 5.37 -1.29
CA LEU A 84 -0.34 5.94 -1.10
C LEU A 84 -0.93 6.49 -2.41
N HIS A 85 -0.09 6.91 -3.35
CA HIS A 85 -0.54 7.41 -4.66
C HIS A 85 -1.36 6.37 -5.43
N VAL A 86 -1.17 5.08 -5.17
CA VAL A 86 -2.00 3.99 -5.74
C VAL A 86 -3.48 4.20 -5.43
N LEU A 87 -3.82 4.76 -4.26
CA LEU A 87 -5.19 5.02 -3.84
C LEU A 87 -5.89 6.09 -4.71
N GLY A 88 -5.14 6.91 -5.44
CA GLY A 88 -5.66 8.00 -6.27
C GLY A 88 -5.64 7.75 -7.77
N LEU A 89 -5.34 6.53 -8.23
CA LEU A 89 -5.31 6.18 -9.66
C LEU A 89 -6.72 5.88 -10.19
N GLU A 90 -7.59 6.89 -10.19
CA GLU A 90 -9.03 6.78 -10.51
C GLU A 90 -9.33 6.34 -11.95
N GLU A 91 -8.32 6.24 -12.82
CA GLU A 91 -8.47 5.62 -14.14
C GLU A 91 -8.63 4.09 -14.10
N TYR A 92 -8.40 3.45 -12.94
CA TYR A 92 -8.53 2.00 -12.75
C TYR A 92 -9.72 1.64 -11.87
N ASP A 93 -10.44 0.56 -12.22
CA ASP A 93 -11.53 0.01 -11.39
C ASP A 93 -11.02 -0.68 -10.11
N ALA A 94 -9.78 -1.20 -10.17
CA ALA A 94 -9.09 -1.84 -9.06
C ALA A 94 -7.58 -1.73 -9.26
N VAL A 95 -6.86 -1.66 -8.14
CA VAL A 95 -5.40 -1.68 -8.09
C VAL A 95 -4.93 -2.66 -7.04
N ALA A 96 -3.81 -3.32 -7.30
CA ALA A 96 -3.08 -4.12 -6.33
C ALA A 96 -1.62 -3.65 -6.32
N PHE A 97 -1.19 -3.13 -5.18
CA PHE A 97 0.17 -2.71 -4.95
C PHE A 97 0.99 -3.91 -4.46
N TYR A 98 2.22 -4.01 -4.98
CA TYR A 98 3.22 -4.97 -4.55
C TYR A 98 4.56 -4.25 -4.39
N ASP A 99 5.28 -4.51 -3.28
CA ASP A 99 6.69 -4.15 -3.21
C ASP A 99 7.49 -4.92 -4.28
N GLN A 100 8.64 -4.38 -4.69
CA GLN A 100 9.43 -4.94 -5.80
C GLN A 100 10.07 -6.30 -5.47
N ASP A 101 10.04 -6.69 -4.18
CA ASP A 101 10.54 -7.94 -3.64
C ASP A 101 9.43 -8.94 -3.27
N VAL A 102 8.16 -8.63 -3.58
CA VAL A 102 7.02 -9.55 -3.39
C VAL A 102 6.75 -10.31 -4.68
N GLU A 103 6.69 -11.64 -4.63
CA GLU A 103 6.37 -12.49 -5.78
C GLU A 103 4.87 -12.83 -5.85
N PHE A 104 4.28 -12.80 -7.05
CA PHE A 104 2.90 -13.25 -7.25
C PHE A 104 2.80 -14.76 -7.10
N GLN A 105 1.89 -15.21 -6.24
CA GLN A 105 1.48 -16.60 -6.15
C GLN A 105 0.04 -16.71 -6.66
N GLY A 106 -0.17 -17.44 -7.76
CA GLY A 106 -1.50 -17.68 -8.32
C GLY A 106 -2.10 -16.52 -9.15
N ASP A 107 -3.44 -16.44 -9.15
CA ASP A 107 -4.25 -15.54 -9.97
C ASP A 107 -4.55 -14.21 -9.25
N ALA A 108 -3.88 -13.12 -9.67
CA ALA A 108 -4.15 -11.77 -9.19
C ALA A 108 -5.56 -11.23 -9.55
N GLY A 109 -6.27 -11.89 -10.47
CA GLY A 109 -7.65 -11.54 -10.84
C GLY A 109 -8.61 -11.60 -9.65
N VAL A 110 -8.45 -12.57 -8.75
CA VAL A 110 -9.32 -12.72 -7.57
C VAL A 110 -9.22 -11.51 -6.64
N VAL A 111 -8.00 -11.04 -6.33
CA VAL A 111 -7.82 -9.87 -5.47
C VAL A 111 -8.35 -8.61 -6.14
N LEU A 112 -8.10 -8.42 -7.44
CA LEU A 112 -8.56 -7.24 -8.16
C LEU A 112 -10.10 -7.19 -8.24
N LYS A 113 -10.75 -8.31 -8.52
CA LYS A 113 -12.23 -8.42 -8.50
C LYS A 113 -12.81 -8.08 -7.12
N CYS A 114 -12.15 -8.54 -6.05
CA CYS A 114 -12.58 -8.20 -4.69
C CYS A 114 -12.35 -6.72 -4.37
N ALA A 115 -11.20 -6.17 -4.74
CA ALA A 115 -10.87 -4.76 -4.54
C ALA A 115 -11.88 -3.83 -5.25
N ALA A 116 -12.29 -4.18 -6.48
CA ALA A 116 -13.29 -3.44 -7.26
C ALA A 116 -14.64 -3.25 -6.54
N THR A 117 -14.96 -4.13 -5.57
CA THR A 117 -16.17 -4.00 -4.74
C THR A 117 -16.13 -2.87 -3.70
N GLY A 118 -15.04 -2.09 -3.66
CA GLY A 118 -14.87 -0.99 -2.72
C GLY A 118 -14.27 -1.41 -1.37
N ARG A 119 -13.54 -2.53 -1.35
CA ARG A 119 -12.81 -3.00 -0.17
C ARG A 119 -11.37 -2.55 -0.19
N PHE A 120 -10.80 -2.32 0.99
CA PHE A 120 -9.36 -2.22 1.19
C PHE A 120 -8.85 -3.58 1.67
N LEU A 121 -8.05 -4.25 0.86
CA LEU A 121 -7.52 -5.58 1.10
C LEU A 121 -6.04 -5.45 1.48
N SER A 122 -5.63 -6.06 2.59
CA SER A 122 -4.21 -6.14 2.96
C SER A 122 -3.87 -7.54 3.50
N ALA A 123 -2.59 -7.79 3.76
CA ALA A 123 -2.17 -8.96 4.54
C ALA A 123 -1.69 -8.54 5.95
N SER A 124 -1.72 -9.47 6.91
CA SER A 124 -1.03 -9.31 8.20
C SER A 124 0.47 -9.56 8.05
N GLY A 125 1.29 -9.06 8.98
CA GLY A 125 2.75 -9.07 8.81
C GLY A 125 3.53 -10.25 9.34
N GLY A 126 2.89 -11.20 10.02
CA GLY A 126 3.56 -12.44 10.37
C GLY A 126 3.83 -12.60 11.85
N VAL A 127 4.53 -11.62 12.41
CA VAL A 127 5.21 -11.70 13.70
C VAL A 127 4.58 -10.72 14.69
N GLY A 128 3.25 -10.61 14.62
CA GLY A 128 2.45 -9.70 15.43
C GLY A 128 2.16 -8.34 14.77
N GLU A 129 2.76 -8.02 13.62
CA GLU A 129 2.44 -6.78 12.92
C GLU A 129 1.01 -6.82 12.38
N PRO A 130 0.19 -5.77 12.66
CA PRO A 130 -1.19 -5.70 12.21
C PRO A 130 -1.32 -5.81 10.70
N LEU A 131 -0.37 -5.25 9.94
CA LEU A 131 -0.43 -5.12 8.50
C LEU A 131 0.97 -5.22 7.95
N ASN A 132 1.11 -5.82 6.77
CA ASN A 132 2.29 -5.72 5.95
C ASN A 132 1.98 -4.91 4.71
N VAL A 133 2.85 -3.93 4.45
CA VAL A 133 2.61 -2.90 3.47
C VAL A 133 3.12 -3.28 2.06
N GLY A 134 3.88 -4.38 1.97
CA GLY A 134 4.34 -4.95 0.72
C GLY A 134 3.22 -5.45 -0.18
N PHE A 135 2.00 -5.57 0.34
CA PHE A 135 0.81 -5.84 -0.45
C PHE A 135 -0.42 -5.11 0.11
N PHE A 136 -1.16 -4.46 -0.79
CA PHE A 136 -2.56 -4.12 -0.56
C PHE A 136 -3.29 -3.99 -1.90
N ALA A 137 -4.61 -4.13 -1.89
CA ALA A 137 -5.44 -3.87 -3.04
C ALA A 137 -6.67 -3.05 -2.66
N ALA A 138 -7.10 -2.16 -3.55
CA ALA A 138 -8.26 -1.33 -3.32
C ALA A 138 -8.90 -0.92 -4.64
N ARG A 139 -10.15 -0.47 -4.59
CA ARG A 139 -10.68 0.41 -5.63
C ARG A 139 -10.11 1.81 -5.41
N PRO A 140 -9.39 2.39 -6.39
CA PRO A 140 -8.93 3.77 -6.30
C PRO A 140 -10.09 4.75 -6.09
N ASP A 141 -9.84 5.75 -5.26
CA ASP A 141 -10.73 6.87 -4.98
C ASP A 141 -9.85 8.00 -4.45
N ARG A 142 -9.83 9.16 -5.13
CA ARG A 142 -8.94 10.27 -4.75
C ARG A 142 -9.16 10.73 -3.31
N ARG A 143 -10.34 10.48 -2.75
CA ARG A 143 -10.65 10.73 -1.33
C ARG A 143 -9.84 9.86 -0.39
N LEU A 144 -9.46 8.63 -0.76
CA LEU A 144 -8.58 7.77 0.04
C LEU A 144 -7.16 8.35 0.13
N LEU A 145 -6.62 8.83 -0.99
CA LEU A 145 -5.35 9.55 -1.00
C LEU A 145 -5.45 10.85 -0.20
N LEU A 146 -6.54 11.62 -0.37
CA LEU A 146 -6.78 12.86 0.37
C LEU A 146 -6.88 12.61 1.89
N ALA A 147 -7.60 11.59 2.33
CA ALA A 147 -7.68 11.21 3.74
C ALA A 147 -6.30 10.86 4.29
N SER A 148 -5.48 10.18 3.49
CA SER A 148 -4.09 9.89 3.85
C SER A 148 -3.27 11.19 3.98
N GLU A 149 -3.40 12.14 3.06
CA GLU A 149 -2.70 13.44 3.14
C GLU A 149 -3.16 14.26 4.38
N ILE A 150 -4.47 14.29 4.67
CA ILE A 150 -5.04 14.97 5.84
C ILE A 150 -4.58 14.31 7.13
N PHE A 151 -4.51 12.98 7.18
CA PHE A 151 -4.01 12.26 8.33
C PHE A 151 -2.55 12.66 8.61
N ALA A 152 -1.68 12.62 7.59
CA ALA A 152 -0.28 13.03 7.72
C ALA A 152 -0.10 14.47 8.24
N GLU A 153 -0.95 15.40 7.80
CA GLU A 153 -0.91 16.79 8.27
C GLU A 153 -1.27 16.94 9.76
N ASN A 154 -2.10 16.03 10.29
CA ASN A 154 -2.73 16.20 11.60
C ASN A 154 -2.19 15.27 12.69
N VAL A 155 -1.29 14.35 12.34
CA VAL A 155 -0.76 13.38 13.30
C VAL A 155 0.76 13.31 13.30
N SER A 156 1.28 12.67 14.34
CA SER A 156 2.69 12.36 14.52
C SER A 156 2.78 10.92 15.03
N PHE A 157 3.96 10.33 14.95
CA PHE A 157 4.26 9.00 15.49
C PHE A 157 5.09 9.10 16.77
N SER A 158 4.96 8.11 17.65
CA SER A 158 5.89 7.90 18.76
C SER A 158 6.04 6.41 19.06
N GLU A 159 7.25 5.98 19.43
CA GLU A 159 7.50 4.61 19.88
C GLU A 159 6.70 4.22 21.15
N LYS A 160 6.13 5.20 21.86
CA LYS A 160 5.29 4.95 23.04
C LYS A 160 3.83 4.66 22.70
N THR A 161 3.29 5.29 21.65
CA THR A 161 1.83 5.31 21.43
C THR A 161 1.41 5.08 19.99
N GLY A 162 2.36 4.91 19.06
CA GLY A 162 2.08 4.74 17.64
C GLY A 162 1.59 6.02 16.97
N TRP A 163 1.01 5.86 15.78
CA TRP A 163 0.39 6.96 15.03
C TRP A 163 -0.86 7.46 15.75
N ALA A 164 -0.96 8.78 15.91
CA ALA A 164 -2.12 9.43 16.53
C ALA A 164 -2.48 8.93 17.94
N ARG A 165 -1.50 8.37 18.67
CA ARG A 165 -1.68 7.72 19.97
C ARG A 165 -2.64 6.52 19.94
N SER A 166 -2.68 5.80 18.82
CA SER A 166 -3.62 4.71 18.58
C SER A 166 -3.07 3.33 19.03
N SER A 167 -2.02 3.29 19.84
CA SER A 167 -1.34 2.07 20.30
C SER A 167 -0.74 1.24 19.15
N PHE A 168 -0.18 0.07 19.52
CA PHE A 168 0.41 -0.88 18.59
C PHE A 168 -0.42 -2.14 18.40
N ALA A 169 -1.67 -2.16 18.89
CA ALA A 169 -2.52 -3.32 18.76
C ALA A 169 -2.62 -3.76 17.28
N PRO A 170 -2.51 -5.07 16.99
CA PRO A 170 -2.47 -6.19 17.94
C PRO A 170 -1.06 -6.57 18.46
N ALA A 171 0.03 -5.97 17.99
CA ALA A 171 1.42 -6.37 18.27
C ALA A 171 1.86 -6.33 19.74
N GLY A 172 1.04 -5.75 20.65
CA GLY A 172 1.35 -5.64 22.08
C GLY A 172 2.43 -4.62 22.45
N GLY A 173 3.20 -4.11 21.49
CA GLY A 173 4.26 -3.13 21.70
C GLY A 173 4.83 -2.57 20.39
N TYR A 174 5.85 -1.71 20.50
CA TYR A 174 6.54 -1.15 19.35
C TYR A 174 7.18 -2.24 18.48
N PHE A 175 7.03 -2.12 17.17
CA PHE A 175 7.72 -2.90 16.15
C PHE A 175 8.17 -1.94 15.05
N VAL A 176 9.22 -2.28 14.29
CA VAL A 176 9.84 -1.35 13.33
C VAL A 176 8.84 -0.89 12.26
N GLY A 177 8.00 -1.79 11.74
CA GLY A 177 6.93 -1.43 10.81
C GLY A 177 5.89 -0.44 11.38
N ALA A 178 5.80 -0.26 12.70
CA ALA A 178 4.80 0.61 13.31
C ALA A 178 5.04 2.08 12.95
N GLU A 179 6.31 2.45 12.77
CA GLU A 179 6.72 3.81 12.39
C GLU A 179 6.68 4.02 10.86
N CYS A 180 6.49 2.94 10.11
CA CYS A 180 6.43 2.90 8.65
C CYS A 180 4.99 2.98 8.10
N GLY A 181 4.85 2.75 6.79
CA GLY A 181 3.56 2.60 6.10
C GLY A 181 2.63 1.55 6.72
N GLN A 182 3.17 0.49 7.33
CA GLN A 182 2.37 -0.54 8.01
C GLN A 182 1.53 0.02 9.15
N GLY A 183 2.17 0.68 10.12
CA GLY A 183 1.46 1.30 11.24
C GLY A 183 0.58 2.47 10.81
N TYR A 184 1.01 3.20 9.77
CA TYR A 184 0.26 4.31 9.21
C TYR A 184 -1.07 3.87 8.61
N LEU A 185 -1.03 2.94 7.65
CA LEU A 185 -2.22 2.39 6.98
C LEU A 185 -3.11 1.65 7.96
N HIS A 186 -2.54 0.85 8.87
CA HIS A 186 -3.34 0.16 9.87
C HIS A 186 -4.12 1.15 10.75
N THR A 187 -3.49 2.24 11.17
CA THR A 187 -4.16 3.27 11.97
C THR A 187 -5.27 3.97 11.18
N LEU A 188 -5.03 4.28 9.91
CA LEU A 188 -6.02 4.97 9.09
C LEU A 188 -7.23 4.08 8.75
N PHE A 189 -6.99 2.81 8.35
CA PHE A 189 -8.01 1.94 7.77
C PHE A 189 -8.66 0.97 8.76
N TYR A 190 -7.95 0.49 9.77
CA TYR A 190 -8.46 -0.55 10.70
C TYR A 190 -8.80 -0.02 12.08
N GLN A 191 -8.12 1.03 12.55
CA GLN A 191 -8.34 1.55 13.90
C GLN A 191 -9.55 2.48 14.02
N LYS A 192 -10.74 1.86 14.08
CA LYS A 192 -12.04 2.57 14.20
C LYS A 192 -12.13 3.52 15.40
N LYS A 193 -11.34 3.29 16.46
CA LYS A 193 -11.31 4.14 17.67
C LYS A 193 -10.38 5.34 17.56
N SER A 194 -9.54 5.42 16.52
CA SER A 194 -8.63 6.55 16.34
C SER A 194 -9.40 7.78 15.87
N LYS A 195 -9.67 8.72 16.79
CA LYS A 195 -10.39 9.98 16.49
C LYS A 195 -9.74 10.76 15.34
N LYS A 196 -8.41 10.71 15.23
CA LYS A 196 -7.68 11.42 14.18
C LYS A 196 -7.80 10.75 12.82
N ALA A 197 -7.81 9.41 12.77
CA ALA A 197 -8.12 8.69 11.54
C ALA A 197 -9.56 9.00 11.10
N GLN A 198 -10.53 8.92 12.02
CA GLN A 198 -11.93 9.25 11.73
C GLN A 198 -12.10 10.69 11.22
N GLN A 199 -11.43 11.67 11.83
CA GLN A 199 -11.42 13.07 11.35
C GLN A 199 -10.86 13.21 9.92
N ALA A 200 -9.80 12.47 9.59
CA ALA A 200 -9.21 12.52 8.26
C ALA A 200 -10.11 11.86 7.20
N LEU A 201 -10.74 10.72 7.54
CA LEU A 201 -11.71 10.04 6.69
C LEU A 201 -12.97 10.91 6.47
N ASP A 202 -13.47 11.56 7.52
CA ASP A 202 -14.63 12.45 7.46
C ASP A 202 -14.34 13.68 6.58
N ALA A 203 -13.20 14.33 6.80
CA ALA A 203 -12.79 15.49 6.01
C ALA A 203 -12.60 15.18 4.52
N ALA A 204 -12.32 13.92 4.18
CA ALA A 204 -12.25 13.46 2.80
C ALA A 204 -13.61 12.98 2.24
N GLY A 205 -14.69 12.98 3.02
CA GLY A 205 -16.02 12.53 2.60
C GLY A 205 -16.21 11.01 2.55
N LEU A 206 -15.37 10.26 3.26
CA LEU A 206 -15.37 8.79 3.28
C LEU A 206 -16.24 8.19 4.39
N LEU A 207 -16.81 9.00 5.27
CA LEU A 207 -17.82 8.55 6.23
C LEU A 207 -19.24 8.68 5.65
N ASP A 208 -20.13 7.76 6.03
CA ASP A 208 -21.57 7.87 5.77
C ASP A 208 -22.25 8.81 6.77
N ALA A 209 -23.56 9.03 6.63
CA ALA A 209 -24.32 9.91 7.52
C ALA A 209 -24.36 9.42 8.99
N ALA A 210 -24.08 8.14 9.23
CA ALA A 210 -23.96 7.54 10.56
C ALA A 210 -22.52 7.56 11.09
N GLY A 211 -21.57 8.14 10.35
CA GLY A 211 -20.16 8.19 10.71
C GLY A 211 -19.40 6.89 10.46
N ASN A 212 -19.97 5.93 9.72
CA ASN A 212 -19.27 4.70 9.38
C ASN A 212 -18.39 4.91 8.15
N PHE A 213 -17.19 4.33 8.19
CA PHE A 213 -16.29 4.34 7.06
C PHE A 213 -16.87 3.50 5.91
N LYS A 214 -16.98 4.11 4.72
CA LYS A 214 -17.60 3.51 3.54
C LYS A 214 -16.78 2.38 2.92
N VAL A 215 -15.48 2.33 3.21
CA VAL A 215 -14.58 1.29 2.69
C VAL A 215 -14.34 0.26 3.78
N GLU A 216 -14.70 -0.98 3.49
CA GLU A 216 -14.45 -2.10 4.39
C GLU A 216 -12.98 -2.54 4.27
N ALA A 217 -12.22 -2.46 5.37
CA ALA A 217 -10.86 -2.95 5.43
C ALA A 217 -10.83 -4.42 5.86
N VAL A 218 -10.24 -5.29 5.02
CA VAL A 218 -10.23 -6.75 5.18
C VAL A 218 -8.81 -7.27 5.10
N GLN A 219 -8.47 -8.26 5.92
CA GLN A 219 -7.18 -8.94 5.84
C GLN A 219 -7.32 -10.27 5.12
N LEU A 220 -6.48 -10.48 4.11
CA LEU A 220 -6.37 -11.71 3.34
C LEU A 220 -5.31 -12.64 3.92
N ASP A 221 -5.33 -13.89 3.46
CA ASP A 221 -4.33 -14.89 3.83
C ASP A 221 -2.92 -14.43 3.38
N ARG A 222 -2.06 -14.16 4.36
CA ARG A 222 -0.70 -13.68 4.09
C ARG A 222 0.17 -14.72 3.38
N CYS A 223 -0.09 -16.01 3.56
CA CYS A 223 0.71 -17.07 2.95
C CYS A 223 0.48 -17.15 1.44
N ILE A 224 -0.67 -16.67 0.96
CA ILE A 224 -0.98 -16.58 -0.47
C ILE A 224 -0.57 -15.21 -1.03
N TRP A 225 -0.92 -14.11 -0.33
CA TRP A 225 -0.88 -12.77 -0.93
C TRP A 225 0.32 -11.91 -0.52
N ASN A 226 1.07 -12.32 0.51
CA ASN A 226 2.19 -11.56 1.04
C ASN A 226 3.24 -12.48 1.69
N TYR A 227 3.67 -13.49 0.94
CA TYR A 227 4.67 -14.44 1.40
C TYR A 227 6.05 -13.77 1.46
N GLN A 228 6.43 -13.24 2.64
CA GLN A 228 7.75 -12.66 2.87
C GLN A 228 8.64 -13.56 3.75
N THR A 229 8.03 -14.30 4.69
CA THR A 229 8.73 -15.28 5.51
C THR A 229 7.86 -16.53 5.63
N GLY A 230 8.47 -17.72 5.66
CA GLY A 230 7.75 -18.97 5.95
C GLY A 230 7.20 -19.07 7.39
N HIS A 231 7.29 -17.99 8.18
CA HIS A 231 6.81 -17.98 9.56
C HIS A 231 5.28 -18.13 9.57
N GLU A 232 4.79 -19.14 10.30
CA GLU A 232 3.38 -19.63 10.33
C GLU A 232 2.74 -19.91 8.95
N CYS A 233 3.55 -19.98 7.88
CA CYS A 233 3.14 -20.51 6.59
C CYS A 233 3.70 -21.93 6.42
N PRO A 234 3.04 -22.80 5.65
CA PRO A 234 3.53 -24.16 5.41
C PRO A 234 4.99 -24.17 4.90
N ALA A 235 5.82 -25.06 5.45
CA ALA A 235 7.25 -25.17 5.12
C ALA A 235 7.52 -25.58 3.65
N ARG A 236 6.53 -26.22 3.03
CA ARG A 236 6.44 -26.43 1.59
C ARG A 236 5.19 -25.72 1.14
N PHE A 237 5.38 -24.61 0.46
CA PHE A 237 4.33 -24.05 -0.38
C PHE A 237 4.33 -24.88 -1.66
N ASP A 238 3.82 -26.12 -1.58
CA ASP A 238 3.59 -26.98 -2.75
C ASP A 238 2.24 -26.57 -3.35
N CYS A 239 2.30 -26.03 -4.56
CA CYS A 239 1.16 -25.56 -5.34
C CYS A 239 0.41 -26.73 -6.02
N GLU A 240 -0.11 -27.67 -5.23
CA GLU A 240 -1.13 -28.64 -5.72
C GLU A 240 -2.54 -28.21 -5.31
#